data_AF-A0A8J3WP12-F1
#
_entry.id   AF-A0A8J3WP12-F1
#
_cell.length_a   1.000
_cell.length_b   1.000
_cell.length_c   1.000
_cell.angle_alpha   90.00
_cell.angle_beta   90.00
_cell.angle_gamma   90.00
#
_symmetry.space_group_name_H-M   'P 1'
#
loop_
_entity.id
_entity.type
_entity.pdbx_description
1 polymer ?
#
loop_
_entity_poly.entity_id
_entity_poly.type
_entity_poly.pdbx_seq_one_letter_code
_entity_poly.pdbx_strand_id
1 'polypeptide(L)'
;MSRRFIAGLSVVALAVTAMPAEAEQASVRFPASAFPLGERGVPTKNQRTVAPGVELFNVMHGKSTQGWTVSVLMPNGHDNGPLPTAQARAEAVEAAGFTPSVLKIVQPAAADAPAVERYMVRVGLWTFKQRAKADKVVKELKEFDIRAKTDYLGDDGDVTTGPWDMRVVMVDPRTFRGTYKTSVGTGVAKRETISSMSKQIKAVAGVNGGFFNIHTARALQGDPVGVSVVGGKLLSEGVPGRSGLVITGRKARITELQTTVIAISSTGAKTEVKGINRAAAAEELVLYTEEFGAKTAADGGAEVVVDARGRIVNARAAGGAVPKGHYVLHGTGTFADWLYEHAAEGGLMKVSTKVVDLRTRRAIPLTPQTYVMGGGVGLVRNGRVRITAGADGHASVNMMLRRHPRTMVGVTKSGGLILVTVDGRNPGVSVGASMVEAAQVMRWLGAKQAINFDGGGSTAMVIRNKVINRPSDGRERTVGDGLFIVP
;
A
#
# COMPACT_ATOMS: atom_id res chain seq x y z
N MET A 1 -62.56 35.78 65.82
CA MET A 1 -61.89 34.57 66.36
C MET A 1 -61.37 33.75 65.19
N SER A 2 -60.07 33.87 64.87
CA SER A 2 -59.06 32.86 65.19
C SER A 2 -59.40 31.46 64.66
N ARG A 3 -58.82 31.10 63.51
CA ARG A 3 -58.26 29.76 63.27
C ARG A 3 -57.05 29.89 62.34
N ARG A 4 -55.86 29.68 62.91
CA ARG A 4 -54.61 29.48 62.17
C ARG A 4 -54.66 28.09 61.53
N PHE A 5 -54.39 28.01 60.23
CA PHE A 5 -54.01 26.78 59.54
C PHE A 5 -52.66 26.99 58.86
N ILE A 6 -51.74 26.06 59.13
CA ILE A 6 -50.40 25.97 58.57
C ILE A 6 -50.53 25.48 57.12
N ALA A 7 -49.96 26.22 56.17
CA ALA A 7 -49.79 25.78 54.78
C ALA A 7 -48.29 25.54 54.53
N GLY A 8 -47.95 24.30 54.21
CA GLY A 8 -46.60 23.87 53.83
C GLY A 8 -46.24 24.36 52.42
N LEU A 9 -44.97 24.75 52.26
CA LEU A 9 -44.37 25.11 50.98
C LEU A 9 -44.13 23.86 50.14
N SER A 10 -44.74 23.80 48.96
CA SER A 10 -44.40 22.85 47.89
C SER A 10 -43.41 23.51 46.94
N VAL A 11 -42.18 23.01 46.89
CA VAL A 11 -41.17 23.43 45.90
C VAL A 11 -41.34 22.59 44.64
N VAL A 12 -41.70 23.23 43.53
CA VAL A 12 -41.73 22.62 42.20
C VAL A 12 -40.32 22.71 41.61
N ALA A 13 -39.67 21.55 41.44
CA ALA A 13 -38.39 21.45 40.73
C ALA A 13 -38.63 21.36 39.22
N LEU A 14 -38.21 22.39 38.48
CA LEU A 14 -38.11 22.35 37.02
C LEU A 14 -36.86 21.53 36.63
N ALA A 15 -37.08 20.33 36.10
CA ALA A 15 -36.03 19.53 35.49
C ALA A 15 -35.67 20.11 34.12
N VAL A 16 -34.51 20.76 34.02
CA VAL A 16 -33.89 21.12 32.73
C VAL A 16 -33.23 19.86 32.18
N THR A 17 -33.84 19.23 31.18
CA THR A 17 -33.21 18.15 30.41
C THR A 17 -32.10 18.75 29.56
N ALA A 18 -30.85 18.56 29.96
CA ALA A 18 -29.70 18.87 29.13
C ALA A 18 -29.71 17.97 27.89
N MET A 19 -29.79 18.57 26.70
CA MET A 19 -29.54 17.85 25.46
C MET A 19 -28.09 17.34 25.46
N PRO A 20 -27.82 16.09 25.06
CA PRO A 20 -26.46 15.62 24.93
C PRO A 20 -25.77 16.44 23.83
N ALA A 21 -24.62 17.02 24.15
CA ALA A 21 -23.77 17.68 23.17
C ALA A 21 -23.46 16.69 22.04
N GLU A 22 -24.07 16.90 20.86
CA GLU A 22 -23.57 16.31 19.63
C GLU A 22 -22.10 16.71 19.52
N ALA A 23 -21.21 15.73 19.66
CA ALA A 23 -19.79 15.93 19.47
C ALA A 23 -19.60 16.47 18.05
N GLU A 24 -19.41 17.79 17.93
CA GLU A 24 -19.14 18.47 16.69
C GLU A 24 -17.98 17.73 16.00
N GLN A 25 -18.30 16.98 14.94
CA GLN A 25 -17.30 16.18 14.24
C GLN A 25 -16.28 17.14 13.66
N ALA A 26 -15.11 17.22 14.29
CA ALA A 26 -14.03 18.10 13.86
C ALA A 26 -13.76 17.88 12.36
N SER A 27 -13.85 18.99 11.61
CA SER A 27 -13.51 19.05 10.20
C SER A 27 -12.11 18.53 9.95
N VAL A 28 -11.88 17.83 8.84
CA VAL A 28 -10.52 17.48 8.43
C VAL A 28 -9.78 18.77 8.06
N ARG A 29 -8.70 19.09 8.78
CA ARG A 29 -7.88 20.29 8.56
C ARG A 29 -6.42 19.94 8.48
N PHE A 30 -5.70 20.63 7.60
CA PHE A 30 -4.26 20.54 7.55
C PHE A 30 -3.65 21.14 8.83
N PRO A 31 -2.66 20.48 9.47
CA PRO A 31 -2.11 20.95 10.74
C PRO A 31 -1.46 22.35 10.65
N ALA A 32 -1.53 23.09 11.75
CA ALA A 32 -0.78 24.34 11.94
C ALA A 32 0.52 24.14 12.73
N SER A 33 0.73 22.94 13.29
CA SER A 33 1.93 22.59 14.05
C SER A 33 3.15 22.38 13.13
N ALA A 34 4.33 22.41 13.73
CA ALA A 34 5.59 22.15 13.04
C ALA A 34 5.57 20.78 12.33
N PHE A 35 6.20 20.73 11.16
CA PHE A 35 6.41 19.50 10.40
C PHE A 35 7.24 18.51 11.24
N PRO A 36 6.91 17.20 11.21
CA PRO A 36 7.52 16.24 12.11
C PRO A 36 8.90 15.74 11.67
N LEU A 37 9.37 16.11 10.46
CA LEU A 37 10.64 15.63 9.90
C LEU A 37 11.65 16.77 9.75
N GLY A 38 12.91 16.44 10.01
CA GLY A 38 14.04 17.37 9.88
C GLY A 38 13.99 18.54 10.86
N GLU A 39 14.44 19.71 10.41
CA GLU A 39 14.44 20.92 11.24
C GLU A 39 13.02 21.32 11.64
N ARG A 40 12.86 21.75 12.90
CA ARG A 40 11.55 22.18 13.43
C ARG A 40 11.10 23.45 12.72
N GLY A 41 9.96 23.40 12.05
CA GLY A 41 9.37 24.56 11.38
C GLY A 41 8.00 24.25 10.81
N VAL A 42 7.22 25.29 10.52
CA VAL A 42 5.96 25.13 9.78
C VAL A 42 6.31 24.95 8.30
N PRO A 43 5.77 23.93 7.63
CA PRO A 43 6.09 23.71 6.23
C PRO A 43 5.42 24.77 5.35
N THR A 44 6.07 25.15 4.25
CA THR A 44 5.45 25.98 3.23
C THR A 44 4.36 25.17 2.53
N LYS A 45 3.16 25.73 2.39
CA LYS A 45 2.06 25.05 1.72
C LYS A 45 1.22 25.98 0.85
N ASN A 46 0.78 25.45 -0.29
CA ASN A 46 -0.24 26.07 -1.14
C ASN A 46 -1.48 25.18 -1.16
N GLN A 47 -2.65 25.76 -0.90
CA GLN A 47 -3.93 25.06 -0.86
C GLN A 47 -4.76 25.37 -2.12
N ARG A 48 -5.49 24.38 -2.63
CA ARG A 48 -6.55 24.57 -3.61
C ARG A 48 -7.71 23.59 -3.41
N THR A 49 -8.93 24.06 -3.61
CA THR A 49 -10.11 23.19 -3.68
C THR A 49 -10.14 22.44 -5.02
N VAL A 50 -10.29 21.12 -4.98
CA VAL A 50 -10.37 20.25 -6.16
C VAL A 50 -11.83 19.97 -6.54
N ALA A 51 -12.67 19.77 -5.52
CA ALA A 51 -14.11 19.55 -5.57
C ALA A 51 -14.71 19.92 -4.20
N PRO A 52 -16.04 20.08 -4.05
CA PRO A 52 -16.66 20.34 -2.75
C PRO A 52 -16.24 19.32 -1.68
N GLY A 53 -15.58 19.80 -0.62
CA GLY A 53 -15.04 18.96 0.46
C GLY A 53 -13.75 18.19 0.13
N VAL A 54 -13.07 18.49 -0.98
CA VAL A 54 -11.81 17.87 -1.38
C VAL A 54 -10.77 18.96 -1.59
N GLU A 55 -9.81 19.04 -0.67
CA GLU A 55 -8.74 20.03 -0.66
C GLU A 55 -7.40 19.38 -1.03
N LEU A 56 -6.61 20.04 -1.87
CA LEU A 56 -5.23 19.67 -2.16
C LEU A 56 -4.27 20.67 -1.52
N PHE A 57 -3.23 20.14 -0.90
CA PHE A 57 -2.08 20.89 -0.40
C PHE A 57 -0.81 20.43 -1.12
N ASN A 58 -0.07 21.38 -1.67
CA ASN A 58 1.32 21.19 -2.09
C ASN A 58 2.20 21.64 -0.94
N VAL A 59 3.00 20.74 -0.37
CA VAL A 59 3.75 20.98 0.87
C VAL A 59 5.24 20.82 0.61
N MET A 60 6.01 21.82 0.99
CA MET A 60 7.47 21.84 0.92
C MET A 60 8.06 22.07 2.31
N HIS A 61 9.10 21.34 2.66
CA HIS A 61 9.83 21.57 3.91
C HIS A 61 11.31 21.27 3.79
N GLY A 62 12.13 22.04 4.49
CA GLY A 62 13.56 21.76 4.59
C GLY A 62 14.39 22.21 3.39
N LYS A 63 15.67 21.82 3.40
CA LYS A 63 16.70 22.19 2.43
C LYS A 63 17.64 21.01 2.19
N SER A 64 18.35 21.00 1.06
CA SER A 64 19.31 19.93 0.76
C SER A 64 20.67 20.25 1.36
N THR A 65 21.21 19.31 2.15
CA THR A 65 22.57 19.43 2.71
C THR A 65 23.44 18.21 2.43
N GLN A 66 22.88 17.12 1.90
CA GLN A 66 23.58 15.86 1.73
C GLN A 66 24.42 15.81 0.45
N GLY A 67 25.45 14.97 0.53
CA GLY A 67 26.36 14.66 -0.56
C GLY A 67 26.23 13.23 -1.05
N TRP A 68 27.32 12.74 -1.62
CA TRP A 68 27.45 11.41 -2.22
C TRP A 68 28.48 10.58 -1.49
N THR A 69 28.31 9.27 -1.54
CA THR A 69 29.29 8.28 -1.11
C THR A 69 29.21 7.06 -2.04
N VAL A 70 30.18 6.16 -1.96
CA VAL A 70 30.13 4.87 -2.64
C VAL A 70 29.74 3.79 -1.63
N SER A 71 28.68 3.03 -1.92
CA SER A 71 28.32 1.78 -1.22
C SER A 71 28.97 0.59 -1.90
N VAL A 72 29.67 -0.23 -1.14
CA VAL A 72 30.15 -1.53 -1.60
C VAL A 72 29.07 -2.58 -1.38
N LEU A 73 28.79 -3.36 -2.42
CA LEU A 73 27.77 -4.41 -2.35
C LEU A 73 28.35 -5.69 -1.76
N MET A 74 27.57 -6.33 -0.91
CA MET A 74 27.79 -7.66 -0.38
C MET A 74 27.62 -8.72 -1.50
N PRO A 75 28.05 -9.99 -1.29
CA PRO A 75 27.91 -11.05 -2.30
C PRO A 75 26.47 -11.25 -2.78
N ASN A 76 25.49 -11.16 -1.87
CA ASN A 76 24.06 -11.25 -2.17
C ASN A 76 23.49 -10.03 -2.93
N GLY A 77 24.29 -9.00 -3.21
CA GLY A 77 23.88 -7.80 -3.95
C GLY A 77 23.30 -6.68 -3.09
N HIS A 78 23.08 -6.91 -1.80
CA HIS A 78 22.68 -5.85 -0.87
C HIS A 78 23.87 -4.96 -0.51
N ASP A 79 23.60 -3.72 -0.14
CA ASP A 79 24.62 -2.76 0.33
C ASP A 79 24.89 -2.85 1.85
N ASN A 80 24.30 -3.86 2.50
CA ASN A 80 24.45 -4.12 3.92
C ASN A 80 24.41 -5.63 4.21
N GLY A 81 25.03 -6.04 5.31
CA GLY A 81 25.10 -7.44 5.73
C GLY A 81 25.53 -7.60 7.18
N PRO A 82 25.81 -8.84 7.62
CA PRO A 82 26.45 -9.12 8.92
C PRO A 82 27.86 -8.51 9.00
N LEU A 83 28.35 -8.25 10.22
CA LEU A 83 29.67 -7.65 10.45
C LEU A 83 30.82 -8.41 9.77
N PRO A 84 30.93 -9.75 9.87
CA PRO A 84 32.05 -10.47 9.24
C PRO A 84 32.07 -10.29 7.71
N THR A 85 30.89 -10.26 7.07
CA THR A 85 30.79 -10.01 5.64
C THR A 85 31.22 -8.59 5.30
N ALA A 86 30.79 -7.60 6.08
CA ALA A 86 31.19 -6.20 5.85
C ALA A 86 32.70 -5.99 6.07
N GLN A 87 33.31 -6.62 7.08
CA GLN A 87 34.75 -6.59 7.31
C GLN A 87 35.53 -7.18 6.14
N ALA A 88 35.15 -8.37 5.66
CA ALA A 88 35.78 -8.96 4.48
C ALA A 88 35.66 -8.09 3.22
N ARG A 89 34.53 -7.37 3.05
CA ARG A 89 34.37 -6.41 1.94
C ARG A 89 35.22 -5.16 2.13
N ALA A 90 35.40 -4.68 3.35
CA ALA A 90 36.30 -3.57 3.65
C ALA A 90 37.76 -3.94 3.38
N GLU A 91 38.23 -5.11 3.83
CA GLU A 91 39.58 -5.62 3.54
C GLU A 91 39.85 -5.71 2.04
N ALA A 92 38.89 -6.19 1.24
CA ALA A 92 39.01 -6.22 -0.21
C ALA A 92 39.16 -4.81 -0.83
N VAL A 93 38.44 -3.82 -0.27
CA VAL A 93 38.52 -2.41 -0.70
C VAL A 93 39.86 -1.77 -0.31
N GLU A 94 40.39 -2.11 0.86
CA GLU A 94 41.74 -1.70 1.30
C GLU A 94 42.83 -2.30 0.41
N ALA A 95 42.71 -3.60 0.09
CA ALA A 95 43.63 -4.28 -0.84
C ALA A 95 43.60 -3.67 -2.26
N ALA A 96 42.47 -3.08 -2.66
CA ALA A 96 42.33 -2.33 -3.90
C ALA A 96 42.87 -0.87 -3.82
N GLY A 97 43.43 -0.46 -2.68
CA GLY A 97 44.05 0.86 -2.50
C GLY A 97 43.08 1.98 -2.10
N PHE A 98 41.86 1.65 -1.67
CA PHE A 98 40.87 2.62 -1.19
C PHE A 98 40.73 2.58 0.33
N THR A 99 40.22 3.66 0.93
CA THR A 99 39.94 3.72 2.37
C THR A 99 38.45 3.47 2.63
N PRO A 100 38.04 2.27 3.08
CA PRO A 100 36.64 2.00 3.42
C PRO A 100 36.27 2.54 4.80
N SER A 101 34.97 2.62 5.05
CA SER A 101 34.39 2.81 6.37
C SER A 101 33.30 1.76 6.60
N VAL A 102 33.46 0.95 7.63
CA VAL A 102 32.43 0.00 8.07
C VAL A 102 31.46 0.73 8.98
N LEU A 103 30.23 0.96 8.50
CA LEU A 103 29.19 1.68 9.23
C LEU A 103 28.18 0.70 9.81
N LYS A 104 28.01 0.73 11.13
CA LYS A 104 26.89 0.07 11.79
C LYS A 104 25.60 0.83 11.51
N ILE A 105 24.59 0.13 11.03
CA ILE A 105 23.23 0.63 10.84
C ILE A 105 22.23 -0.26 11.57
N VAL A 106 21.07 0.29 11.91
CA VAL A 106 19.99 -0.45 12.58
C VAL A 106 18.76 -0.40 11.71
N GLN A 107 18.32 -1.57 11.22
CA GLN A 107 16.96 -1.71 10.71
C GLN A 107 15.99 -1.45 11.87
N PRO A 108 15.12 -0.43 11.80
CA PRO A 108 14.20 -0.12 12.89
C PRO A 108 13.24 -1.28 13.16
N ALA A 109 12.87 -1.47 14.42
CA ALA A 109 11.81 -2.40 14.80
C ALA A 109 10.47 -1.94 14.21
N ALA A 110 9.63 -2.92 13.88
CA ALA A 110 8.20 -2.74 13.67
C ALA A 110 7.44 -3.29 14.90
N ALA A 111 6.12 -3.12 14.94
CA ALA A 111 5.30 -3.70 16.00
C ALA A 111 5.27 -5.24 15.96
N ASP A 112 5.66 -5.82 14.82
CA ASP A 112 5.61 -7.25 14.50
C ASP A 112 6.95 -7.80 13.97
N ALA A 113 8.03 -7.02 14.05
CA ALA A 113 9.37 -7.46 13.67
C ALA A 113 10.43 -6.75 14.53
N PRO A 114 11.46 -7.46 15.03
CA PRO A 114 12.48 -6.86 15.87
C PRO A 114 13.38 -5.91 15.07
N ALA A 115 14.09 -5.02 15.79
CA ALA A 115 15.19 -4.28 15.19
C ALA A 115 16.32 -5.24 14.82
N VAL A 116 17.04 -4.94 13.75
CA VAL A 116 18.12 -5.81 13.28
C VAL A 116 19.37 -4.99 12.97
N GLU A 117 20.48 -5.38 13.59
CA GLU A 117 21.78 -4.80 13.32
C GLU A 117 22.33 -5.27 11.97
N ARG A 118 22.88 -4.33 11.21
CA ARG A 118 23.48 -4.53 9.89
C ARG A 118 24.68 -3.61 9.73
N TYR A 119 25.54 -3.93 8.78
CA TYR A 119 26.76 -3.18 8.51
C TYR A 119 26.86 -2.87 7.03
N MET A 120 27.25 -1.64 6.72
CA MET A 120 27.54 -1.14 5.38
C MET A 120 29.04 -0.90 5.22
N VAL A 121 29.53 -0.95 3.98
CA VAL A 121 30.89 -0.53 3.65
C VAL A 121 30.80 0.66 2.70
N ARG A 122 31.35 1.80 3.13
CA ARG A 122 31.34 3.04 2.36
C ARG A 122 32.75 3.44 1.93
N VAL A 123 32.87 4.14 0.81
CA VAL A 123 34.13 4.74 0.36
C VAL A 123 33.88 6.20 0.01
N GLY A 124 34.65 7.08 0.63
CA GLY A 124 34.64 8.52 0.38
C GLY A 124 33.36 9.27 0.74
N LEU A 125 33.50 10.58 0.83
CA LEU A 125 32.41 11.52 1.09
C LEU A 125 32.60 12.73 0.18
N TRP A 126 31.61 13.03 -0.63
CA TRP A 126 31.68 14.10 -1.62
C TRP A 126 30.49 15.04 -1.49
N THR A 127 30.71 16.33 -1.75
CA THR A 127 29.62 17.32 -1.77
C THR A 127 28.60 17.01 -2.87
N PHE A 128 27.40 17.60 -2.79
CA PHE A 128 26.34 17.42 -3.79
C PHE A 128 26.81 17.64 -5.24
N LYS A 129 27.72 18.58 -5.48
CA LYS A 129 28.26 18.91 -6.82
C LYS A 129 29.30 17.91 -7.33
N GLN A 130 29.75 16.97 -6.51
CA GLN A 130 30.90 16.10 -6.77
C GLN A 130 30.50 14.65 -7.04
N ARG A 131 29.27 14.38 -7.50
CA ARG A 131 28.82 13.02 -7.86
C ARG A 131 29.80 12.30 -8.80
N ALA A 132 30.34 13.00 -9.79
CA ALA A 132 31.29 12.42 -10.75
C ALA A 132 32.55 11.83 -10.09
N LYS A 133 32.96 12.34 -8.91
CA LYS A 133 34.08 11.77 -8.15
C LYS A 133 33.71 10.42 -7.52
N ALA A 134 32.50 10.29 -6.97
CA ALA A 134 31.98 9.03 -6.47
C ALA A 134 31.80 8.00 -7.60
N ASP A 135 31.23 8.43 -8.73
CA ASP A 135 31.04 7.57 -9.91
C ASP A 135 32.39 7.07 -10.47
N LYS A 136 33.44 7.88 -10.39
CA LYS A 136 34.81 7.46 -10.75
C LYS A 136 35.30 6.34 -9.84
N VAL A 137 35.17 6.48 -8.52
CA VAL A 137 35.55 5.43 -7.55
C VAL A 137 34.78 4.13 -7.79
N VAL A 138 33.49 4.18 -8.13
CA VAL A 138 32.71 2.97 -8.48
C VAL A 138 33.31 2.24 -9.69
N LYS A 139 33.76 2.98 -10.71
CA LYS A 139 34.39 2.39 -11.90
C LYS A 139 35.73 1.76 -11.57
N GLU A 140 36.56 2.43 -10.76
CA GLU A 140 37.87 1.93 -10.36
C GLU A 140 37.73 0.67 -9.48
N LEU A 141 36.81 0.63 -8.52
CA LEU A 141 36.54 -0.57 -7.70
C LEU A 141 36.11 -1.77 -8.55
N LYS A 142 35.41 -1.54 -9.68
CA LYS A 142 35.02 -2.62 -10.59
C LYS A 142 36.21 -3.30 -11.24
N GLU A 143 37.34 -2.63 -11.42
CA GLU A 143 38.58 -3.21 -11.98
C GLU A 143 39.17 -4.28 -11.04
N PHE A 144 38.79 -4.26 -9.76
CA PHE A 144 39.14 -5.24 -8.73
C PHE A 144 38.02 -6.25 -8.43
N ASP A 145 37.02 -6.37 -9.31
CA ASP A 145 35.80 -7.19 -9.10
C ASP A 145 34.98 -6.81 -7.85
N ILE A 146 35.13 -5.57 -7.37
CA ILE A 146 34.37 -5.04 -6.24
C ILE A 146 33.13 -4.31 -6.78
N ARG A 147 31.98 -4.98 -6.72
CA ARG A 147 30.69 -4.35 -7.03
C ARG A 147 30.38 -3.25 -6.04
N ALA A 148 30.14 -2.05 -6.54
CA ALA A 148 29.76 -0.88 -5.75
C ALA A 148 28.74 -0.01 -6.50
N LYS A 149 28.13 0.96 -5.80
CA LYS A 149 27.22 1.95 -6.37
C LYS A 149 27.43 3.32 -5.73
N THR A 150 27.16 4.38 -6.48
CA THR A 150 27.07 5.74 -5.95
C THR A 150 25.71 5.92 -5.27
N ASP A 151 25.72 6.26 -3.98
CA ASP A 151 24.51 6.54 -3.22
C ASP A 151 24.46 8.02 -2.80
N TYR A 152 23.25 8.56 -2.77
CA TYR A 152 22.96 9.86 -2.19
C TYR A 152 22.68 9.69 -0.69
N LEU A 153 23.40 10.41 0.16
CA LEU A 153 23.29 10.26 1.62
C LEU A 153 21.93 10.69 2.18
N GLY A 154 21.15 11.48 1.44
CA GLY A 154 19.78 11.83 1.85
C GLY A 154 18.84 10.63 1.94
N ASP A 155 19.18 9.53 1.26
CA ASP A 155 18.34 8.34 1.20
C ASP A 155 18.62 7.36 2.36
N ASP A 156 19.67 7.57 3.15
CA ASP A 156 20.13 6.64 4.19
C ASP A 156 19.14 6.48 5.36
N GLY A 157 18.24 7.45 5.56
CA GLY A 157 17.26 7.44 6.66
C GLY A 157 17.76 8.13 7.94
N ASP A 158 19.02 8.55 7.97
CA ASP A 158 19.59 9.35 9.05
C ASP A 158 19.00 10.75 9.12
N VAL A 159 19.19 11.44 10.25
CA VAL A 159 18.74 12.82 10.45
C VAL A 159 19.18 13.70 9.27
N THR A 160 18.21 14.37 8.65
CA THR A 160 18.40 15.24 7.49
C THR A 160 17.65 16.55 7.67
N THR A 161 18.10 17.59 6.99
CA THR A 161 17.36 18.84 6.84
C THR A 161 16.37 18.79 5.66
N GLY A 162 16.27 17.68 4.94
CA GLY A 162 15.37 17.44 3.83
C GLY A 162 16.05 17.62 2.46
N PRO A 163 15.39 18.23 1.46
CA PRO A 163 14.02 18.75 1.48
C PRO A 163 12.97 17.64 1.28
N TRP A 164 11.72 17.93 1.60
CA TRP A 164 10.55 17.11 1.29
C TRP A 164 9.59 17.86 0.36
N ASP A 165 9.15 17.20 -0.71
CA ASP A 165 8.07 17.64 -1.60
C ASP A 165 6.89 16.66 -1.49
N MET A 166 5.72 17.15 -1.09
CA MET A 166 4.54 16.34 -0.86
C MET A 166 3.29 16.89 -1.54
N ARG A 167 2.39 15.97 -1.91
CA ARG A 167 1.00 16.28 -2.26
C ARG A 167 0.09 15.63 -1.23
N VAL A 168 -0.83 16.40 -0.67
CA VAL A 168 -1.78 15.93 0.34
C VAL A 168 -3.19 16.28 -0.12
N VAL A 169 -4.02 15.27 -0.36
CA VAL A 169 -5.46 15.46 -0.56
C VAL A 169 -6.18 15.12 0.74
N MET A 170 -7.00 16.03 1.23
CA MET A 170 -7.84 15.84 2.40
C MET A 170 -9.31 15.91 2.00
N VAL A 171 -10.10 14.92 2.41
CA VAL A 171 -11.54 14.84 2.14
C VAL A 171 -12.33 15.05 3.42
N ASP A 172 -13.11 16.13 3.48
CA ASP A 172 -14.03 16.41 4.58
C ASP A 172 -15.36 15.68 4.35
N PRO A 173 -15.70 14.67 5.18
CA PRO A 173 -16.90 13.87 5.00
C PRO A 173 -18.20 14.67 5.21
N ARG A 174 -18.13 15.85 5.83
CA ARG A 174 -19.31 16.70 6.12
C ARG A 174 -19.80 17.43 4.88
N THR A 175 -18.89 17.79 3.97
CA THR A 175 -19.20 18.54 2.73
C THR A 175 -19.06 17.68 1.48
N PHE A 176 -18.21 16.66 1.49
CA PHE A 176 -18.07 15.75 0.35
C PHE A 176 -19.36 14.93 0.14
N ARG A 177 -19.81 14.84 -1.11
CA ARG A 177 -21.04 14.11 -1.51
C ARG A 177 -20.79 12.96 -2.47
N GLY A 178 -19.61 12.88 -3.05
CA GLY A 178 -19.21 11.76 -3.91
C GLY A 178 -18.85 10.50 -3.14
N THR A 179 -18.13 9.59 -3.80
CA THR A 179 -17.70 8.31 -3.22
C THR A 179 -16.23 8.01 -3.53
N TYR A 180 -15.72 6.92 -2.96
CA TYR A 180 -14.40 6.38 -3.27
C TYR A 180 -14.54 5.09 -4.06
N LYS A 181 -13.60 4.85 -4.97
CA LYS A 181 -13.52 3.61 -5.75
C LYS A 181 -12.07 3.15 -5.83
N THR A 182 -11.87 1.85 -5.85
CA THR A 182 -10.62 1.23 -6.28
C THR A 182 -10.76 0.77 -7.72
N SER A 183 -9.65 0.69 -8.46
CA SER A 183 -9.62 0.17 -9.83
C SER A 183 -8.37 -0.67 -10.04
N VAL A 184 -8.52 -1.79 -10.76
CA VAL A 184 -7.43 -2.61 -11.30
C VAL A 184 -7.18 -2.31 -12.79
N GLY A 185 -7.68 -1.16 -13.27
CA GLY A 185 -7.64 -0.79 -14.68
C GLY A 185 -8.45 -1.73 -15.57
N THR A 186 -7.90 -2.04 -16.74
CA THR A 186 -8.56 -2.93 -17.73
C THR A 186 -8.53 -4.42 -17.38
N GLY A 187 -7.82 -4.84 -16.32
CA GLY A 187 -7.85 -6.21 -15.83
C GLY A 187 -6.71 -6.51 -14.85
N VAL A 188 -6.94 -7.46 -13.95
CA VAL A 188 -6.05 -7.78 -12.81
C VAL A 188 -4.65 -8.20 -13.27
N ALA A 189 -4.52 -8.92 -14.39
CA ALA A 189 -3.20 -9.33 -14.90
C ALA A 189 -2.36 -8.16 -15.44
N LYS A 190 -2.98 -7.01 -15.75
CA LYS A 190 -2.37 -5.90 -16.48
C LYS A 190 -1.98 -4.76 -15.54
N ARG A 191 -0.99 -3.98 -15.96
CA ARG A 191 -0.61 -2.73 -15.31
C ARG A 191 -1.08 -1.54 -16.12
N GLU A 192 -1.51 -0.49 -15.45
CA GLU A 192 -1.97 0.75 -16.07
C GLU A 192 -1.51 1.96 -15.24
N THR A 193 -1.42 3.14 -15.87
CA THR A 193 -1.09 4.37 -15.15
C THR A 193 -2.28 4.89 -14.35
N ILE A 194 -2.02 5.61 -13.26
CA ILE A 194 -3.07 6.21 -12.43
C ILE A 194 -3.82 7.30 -13.19
N SER A 195 -3.13 8.05 -14.06
CA SER A 195 -3.75 9.01 -14.97
C SER A 195 -4.78 8.38 -15.91
N SER A 196 -4.48 7.20 -16.45
CA SER A 196 -5.38 6.48 -17.36
C SER A 196 -6.55 5.86 -16.61
N MET A 197 -6.29 5.17 -15.49
CA MET A 197 -7.36 4.65 -14.62
C MET A 197 -8.29 5.78 -14.13
N SER A 198 -7.73 6.92 -13.71
CA SER A 198 -8.49 8.11 -13.29
C SER A 198 -9.40 8.63 -14.40
N LYS A 199 -8.95 8.60 -15.65
CA LYS A 199 -9.74 9.01 -16.81
C LYS A 199 -10.91 8.06 -17.03
N GLN A 200 -10.69 6.75 -16.97
CA GLN A 200 -11.73 5.73 -17.18
C GLN A 200 -12.88 5.87 -16.18
N ILE A 201 -12.55 6.09 -14.91
CA ILE A 201 -13.54 6.17 -13.81
C ILE A 201 -14.04 7.60 -13.55
N LYS A 202 -13.56 8.59 -14.31
CA LYS A 202 -13.89 10.03 -14.16
C LYS A 202 -13.63 10.58 -12.75
N ALA A 203 -12.48 10.22 -12.17
CA ALA A 203 -12.10 10.67 -10.84
C ALA A 203 -11.63 12.13 -10.80
N VAL A 204 -11.93 12.82 -9.69
CA VAL A 204 -11.43 14.18 -9.43
C VAL A 204 -10.03 14.17 -8.84
N ALA A 205 -9.68 13.12 -8.11
CA ALA A 205 -8.36 12.89 -7.55
C ALA A 205 -8.11 11.38 -7.39
N GLY A 206 -6.84 10.97 -7.40
CA GLY A 206 -6.47 9.58 -7.13
C GLY A 206 -4.98 9.40 -6.88
N VAL A 207 -4.64 8.24 -6.32
CA VAL A 207 -3.26 7.80 -6.07
C VAL A 207 -3.09 6.33 -6.47
N ASN A 208 -1.85 5.89 -6.62
CA ASN A 208 -1.58 4.45 -6.77
C ASN A 208 -1.99 3.65 -5.52
N GLY A 209 -2.29 2.38 -5.75
CA GLY A 209 -2.71 1.44 -4.71
C GLY A 209 -1.58 0.56 -4.19
N GLY A 210 -1.92 -0.67 -3.85
CA GLY A 210 -1.05 -1.59 -3.15
C GLY A 210 0.10 -2.15 -3.99
N PHE A 211 0.97 -2.92 -3.32
CA PHE A 211 2.00 -3.70 -3.98
C PHE A 211 1.39 -4.71 -4.96
N PHE A 212 2.11 -4.95 -6.05
CA PHE A 212 1.74 -5.91 -7.08
C PHE A 212 2.95 -6.78 -7.43
N ASN A 213 2.69 -7.99 -7.90
CA ASN A 213 3.72 -8.99 -8.11
C ASN A 213 4.50 -8.69 -9.40
N ILE A 214 5.75 -8.26 -9.26
CA ILE A 214 6.67 -8.06 -10.39
C ILE A 214 7.54 -9.30 -10.67
N HIS A 215 7.53 -10.28 -9.76
CA HIS A 215 8.28 -11.54 -9.83
C HIS A 215 7.43 -12.67 -10.43
N THR A 216 6.66 -12.32 -11.46
CA THR A 216 5.81 -13.23 -12.23
C THR A 216 6.00 -12.96 -13.72
N ALA A 217 5.37 -13.78 -14.57
CA ALA A 217 5.37 -13.60 -16.02
C ALA A 217 4.93 -12.17 -16.37
N ARG A 218 5.60 -11.55 -17.37
CA ARG A 218 5.35 -10.15 -17.76
C ARG A 218 3.87 -9.84 -18.02
N ALA A 219 3.13 -10.81 -18.55
CA ALA A 219 1.71 -10.70 -18.85
C ALA A 219 0.79 -10.66 -17.61
N LEU A 220 1.31 -11.02 -16.44
CA LEU A 220 0.58 -11.15 -15.17
C LEU A 220 1.06 -10.15 -14.10
N GLN A 221 1.90 -9.18 -14.45
CA GLN A 221 2.51 -8.25 -13.49
C GLN A 221 1.52 -7.22 -12.92
N GLY A 222 0.22 -7.31 -13.19
CA GLY A 222 -0.80 -6.50 -12.50
C GLY A 222 -1.28 -7.09 -11.18
N ASP A 223 -0.97 -8.37 -10.91
CA ASP A 223 -1.44 -9.16 -9.78
C ASP A 223 -1.23 -8.46 -8.42
N PRO A 224 -2.29 -8.05 -7.70
CA PRO A 224 -2.18 -7.43 -6.38
C PRO A 224 -1.62 -8.40 -5.33
N VAL A 225 -0.66 -7.92 -4.52
CA VAL A 225 -0.07 -8.68 -3.40
C VAL A 225 -0.89 -8.43 -2.13
N GLY A 226 -2.16 -8.82 -2.17
CA GLY A 226 -3.10 -8.73 -1.06
C GLY A 226 -4.53 -8.46 -1.52
N VAL A 227 -5.45 -8.51 -0.55
CA VAL A 227 -6.89 -8.50 -0.83
C VAL A 227 -7.31 -7.35 -1.73
N SER A 228 -7.98 -7.67 -2.84
CA SER A 228 -8.59 -6.70 -3.73
C SER A 228 -10.07 -7.01 -3.89
N VAL A 229 -10.94 -6.05 -3.53
CA VAL A 229 -12.37 -6.12 -3.83
C VAL A 229 -12.73 -4.89 -4.65
N VAL A 230 -13.37 -5.10 -5.80
CA VAL A 230 -13.83 -4.03 -6.68
C VAL A 230 -15.31 -4.22 -6.94
N GLY A 231 -16.14 -3.29 -6.45
CA GLY A 231 -17.60 -3.36 -6.63
C GLY A 231 -18.21 -4.65 -6.09
N GLY A 232 -17.73 -5.15 -4.95
CA GLY A 232 -18.20 -6.37 -4.31
C GLY A 232 -17.63 -7.68 -4.89
N LYS A 233 -16.82 -7.64 -5.95
CA LYS A 233 -16.14 -8.83 -6.46
C LYS A 233 -14.78 -8.97 -5.81
N LEU A 234 -14.47 -10.11 -5.21
CA LEU A 234 -13.14 -10.43 -4.67
C LEU A 234 -12.22 -10.85 -5.83
N LEU A 235 -11.21 -10.04 -6.11
CA LEU A 235 -10.33 -10.16 -7.28
C LEU A 235 -8.89 -10.59 -6.94
N SER A 236 -8.49 -10.53 -5.67
CA SER A 236 -7.21 -11.06 -5.17
C SER A 236 -7.42 -11.46 -3.71
N GLU A 237 -6.83 -12.57 -3.29
CA GLU A 237 -6.95 -13.08 -1.93
C GLU A 237 -6.17 -12.25 -0.91
N GLY A 238 -6.64 -12.25 0.34
CA GLY A 238 -5.98 -11.61 1.46
C GLY A 238 -5.07 -12.56 2.21
N VAL A 239 -3.83 -12.14 2.42
CA VAL A 239 -2.96 -12.76 3.43
C VAL A 239 -3.50 -12.40 4.82
N PRO A 240 -3.84 -13.38 5.67
CA PRO A 240 -4.45 -13.11 6.97
C PRO A 240 -3.60 -12.16 7.82
N GLY A 241 -4.25 -11.14 8.38
CA GLY A 241 -3.60 -10.20 9.31
C GLY A 241 -2.96 -8.99 8.64
N ARG A 242 -2.84 -8.96 7.30
CA ARG A 242 -2.38 -7.77 6.58
C ARG A 242 -3.40 -6.65 6.65
N SER A 243 -2.89 -5.42 6.69
CA SER A 243 -3.73 -4.23 6.71
C SER A 243 -4.35 -3.98 5.33
N GLY A 244 -5.59 -3.48 5.31
CA GLY A 244 -6.26 -3.05 4.09
C GLY A 244 -7.23 -1.90 4.32
N LEU A 245 -7.43 -1.09 3.28
CA LEU A 245 -8.45 -0.06 3.23
C LEU A 245 -9.77 -0.69 2.79
N VAL A 246 -10.81 -0.55 3.61
CA VAL A 246 -12.18 -0.96 3.31
C VAL A 246 -13.02 0.29 3.06
N ILE A 247 -13.71 0.30 1.93
CA ILE A 247 -14.65 1.34 1.52
C ILE A 247 -16.03 0.71 1.37
N THR A 248 -17.04 1.34 1.95
CA THR A 248 -18.45 0.98 1.75
C THR A 248 -19.24 2.26 1.53
N GLY A 249 -19.57 2.52 0.26
CA GLY A 249 -20.05 3.83 -0.17
C GLY A 249 -19.04 4.93 0.22
N ARG A 250 -19.46 5.86 1.09
CA ARG A 250 -18.65 7.00 1.53
C ARG A 250 -17.82 6.77 2.79
N LYS A 251 -17.92 5.58 3.39
CA LYS A 251 -17.20 5.26 4.63
C LYS A 251 -15.90 4.54 4.29
N ALA A 252 -14.78 5.09 4.73
CA ALA A 252 -13.47 4.46 4.64
C ALA A 252 -12.98 4.07 6.03
N ARG A 253 -12.31 2.92 6.14
CA ARG A 253 -11.67 2.46 7.36
C ARG A 253 -10.49 1.55 7.02
N ILE A 254 -9.47 1.54 7.86
CA ILE A 254 -8.32 0.65 7.72
C ILE A 254 -8.39 -0.39 8.83
N THR A 255 -8.27 -1.67 8.46
CA THR A 255 -8.34 -2.82 9.37
C THR A 255 -7.40 -3.93 8.93
N GLU A 256 -7.27 -4.99 9.73
CA GLU A 256 -6.62 -6.23 9.29
C GLU A 256 -7.67 -7.20 8.74
N LEU A 257 -7.33 -7.87 7.63
CA LEU A 257 -8.29 -8.65 6.84
C LEU A 257 -7.87 -10.10 6.69
N GLN A 258 -8.86 -10.95 6.43
CA GLN A 258 -8.68 -12.32 5.97
C GLN A 258 -9.71 -12.61 4.89
N THR A 259 -9.35 -13.45 3.93
CA THR A 259 -10.29 -13.98 2.94
C THR A 259 -10.44 -15.49 3.07
N THR A 260 -11.57 -16.00 2.62
CA THR A 260 -11.78 -17.44 2.45
C THR A 260 -12.52 -17.65 1.14
N VAL A 261 -12.04 -18.56 0.32
CA VAL A 261 -12.65 -18.94 -0.95
C VAL A 261 -12.79 -20.45 -1.01
N ILE A 262 -14.02 -20.93 -1.19
CA ILE A 262 -14.33 -22.36 -1.21
C ILE A 262 -15.05 -22.71 -2.51
N ALA A 263 -14.52 -23.66 -3.26
CA ALA A 263 -15.22 -24.30 -4.38
C ALA A 263 -16.10 -25.44 -3.84
N ILE A 264 -17.31 -25.57 -4.37
CA ILE A 264 -18.34 -26.53 -3.93
C ILE A 264 -18.96 -27.19 -5.16
N SER A 265 -18.79 -28.51 -5.29
CA SER A 265 -19.35 -29.30 -6.39
C SER A 265 -20.85 -29.58 -6.20
N SER A 266 -21.49 -30.15 -7.22
CA SER A 266 -22.88 -30.63 -7.17
C SER A 266 -23.08 -31.77 -6.17
N THR A 267 -22.05 -32.56 -5.88
CA THR A 267 -22.10 -33.65 -4.89
C THR A 267 -21.89 -33.15 -3.45
N GLY A 268 -21.58 -31.86 -3.27
CA GLY A 268 -21.29 -31.26 -1.97
C GLY A 268 -19.84 -31.36 -1.54
N ALA A 269 -18.95 -31.92 -2.37
CA ALA A 269 -17.50 -31.89 -2.13
C ALA A 269 -17.02 -30.45 -2.09
N LYS A 270 -16.11 -30.15 -1.15
CA LYS A 270 -15.60 -28.80 -0.91
C LYS A 270 -14.09 -28.81 -0.90
N THR A 271 -13.51 -27.79 -1.51
CA THR A 271 -12.07 -27.55 -1.39
C THR A 271 -11.76 -26.06 -1.36
N GLU A 272 -10.64 -25.70 -0.74
CA GLU A 272 -10.18 -24.33 -0.65
C GLU A 272 -9.55 -23.89 -1.98
N VAL A 273 -9.91 -22.69 -2.42
CA VAL A 273 -9.25 -22.00 -3.52
C VAL A 273 -8.21 -21.07 -2.88
N LYS A 274 -6.93 -21.29 -3.19
CA LYS A 274 -5.81 -20.61 -2.53
C LYS A 274 -5.34 -19.35 -3.26
N GLY A 275 -5.71 -19.20 -4.54
CA GLY A 275 -5.35 -18.03 -5.35
C GLY A 275 -6.52 -17.48 -6.15
N ILE A 276 -6.49 -16.19 -6.44
CA ILE A 276 -7.44 -15.53 -7.34
C ILE A 276 -6.69 -14.68 -8.36
N ASN A 277 -6.97 -14.85 -9.65
CA ASN A 277 -6.45 -14.03 -10.74
C ASN A 277 -4.91 -13.90 -10.79
N ARG A 278 -4.20 -14.96 -10.39
CA ARG A 278 -2.74 -15.03 -10.44
C ARG A 278 -2.29 -16.40 -10.93
N ALA A 279 -1.02 -16.53 -11.29
CA ALA A 279 -0.46 -17.83 -11.65
C ALA A 279 -0.66 -18.84 -10.51
N ALA A 280 -1.00 -20.07 -10.88
CA ALA A 280 -1.09 -21.18 -9.94
C ALA A 280 0.30 -21.68 -9.58
N ALA A 281 0.52 -21.99 -8.29
CA ALA A 281 1.65 -22.78 -7.86
C ALA A 281 1.42 -24.27 -8.14
N ALA A 282 2.42 -25.11 -7.87
CA ALA A 282 2.23 -26.56 -7.83
C ALA A 282 1.27 -26.93 -6.68
N GLU A 283 0.41 -27.93 -6.91
CA GLU A 283 -0.56 -28.42 -5.93
C GLU A 283 -1.50 -27.31 -5.41
N GLU A 284 -2.12 -26.59 -6.34
CA GLU A 284 -2.98 -25.45 -6.04
C GLU A 284 -4.25 -25.42 -6.88
N LEU A 285 -5.36 -24.95 -6.27
CA LEU A 285 -6.57 -24.53 -6.98
C LEU A 285 -6.68 -23.00 -6.98
N VAL A 286 -6.79 -22.42 -8.18
CA VAL A 286 -6.90 -20.98 -8.41
C VAL A 286 -8.20 -20.63 -9.11
N LEU A 287 -8.83 -19.55 -8.67
CA LEU A 287 -9.99 -18.93 -9.32
C LEU A 287 -9.55 -17.82 -10.26
N TYR A 288 -9.91 -17.92 -11.53
CA TYR A 288 -9.81 -16.82 -12.48
C TYR A 288 -11.18 -16.25 -12.78
N THR A 289 -11.33 -14.95 -12.55
CA THR A 289 -12.54 -14.17 -12.83
C THR A 289 -12.48 -13.52 -14.21
N GLU A 290 -13.61 -13.05 -14.73
CA GLU A 290 -13.63 -12.30 -15.99
C GLU A 290 -12.73 -11.04 -15.94
N GLU A 291 -12.54 -10.46 -14.75
CA GLU A 291 -11.66 -9.32 -14.52
C GLU A 291 -10.17 -9.65 -14.67
N PHE A 292 -9.78 -10.93 -14.78
CA PHE A 292 -8.38 -11.30 -14.95
C PHE A 292 -7.76 -10.60 -16.17
N GLY A 293 -8.52 -10.49 -17.26
CA GLY A 293 -8.13 -9.71 -18.44
C GLY A 293 -6.99 -10.32 -19.28
N ALA A 294 -6.61 -11.57 -19.00
CA ALA A 294 -5.58 -12.35 -19.71
C ALA A 294 -6.02 -13.81 -19.90
N LYS A 295 -5.18 -14.60 -20.58
CA LYS A 295 -5.29 -16.07 -20.57
C LYS A 295 -4.61 -16.61 -19.32
N THR A 296 -5.13 -17.70 -18.79
CA THR A 296 -4.46 -18.49 -17.76
C THR A 296 -3.13 -19.04 -18.27
N ALA A 297 -2.26 -19.47 -17.35
CA ALA A 297 -1.00 -20.10 -17.73
C ALA A 297 -1.26 -21.46 -18.41
N ALA A 298 -0.49 -21.79 -19.45
CA ALA A 298 -0.51 -23.11 -20.08
C ALA A 298 0.54 -24.01 -19.41
N ASP A 299 0.47 -24.14 -18.10
CA ASP A 299 1.45 -24.81 -17.22
C ASP A 299 1.05 -26.25 -16.86
N GLY A 300 -0.01 -26.77 -17.49
CA GLY A 300 -0.58 -28.08 -17.21
C GLY A 300 -1.71 -28.02 -16.18
N GLY A 301 -2.20 -29.20 -15.79
CA GLY A 301 -3.40 -29.31 -14.95
C GLY A 301 -4.71 -29.18 -15.72
N ALA A 302 -5.80 -29.00 -14.97
CA ALA A 302 -7.16 -29.00 -15.48
C ALA A 302 -7.85 -27.66 -15.23
N GLU A 303 -8.66 -27.21 -16.17
CA GLU A 303 -9.54 -26.06 -16.04
C GLU A 303 -11.00 -26.45 -16.22
N VAL A 304 -11.87 -25.87 -15.40
CA VAL A 304 -13.31 -25.90 -15.63
C VAL A 304 -13.84 -24.48 -15.76
N VAL A 305 -14.59 -24.24 -16.84
CA VAL A 305 -15.25 -22.97 -17.14
C VAL A 305 -16.68 -23.04 -16.62
N VAL A 306 -17.06 -22.06 -15.81
CA VAL A 306 -18.34 -22.05 -15.09
C VAL A 306 -19.11 -20.78 -15.40
N ASP A 307 -20.38 -20.93 -15.78
CA ASP A 307 -21.28 -19.81 -16.09
C ASP A 307 -21.76 -19.08 -14.83
N ALA A 308 -22.41 -17.92 -15.00
CA ALA A 308 -22.93 -17.12 -13.90
C ALA A 308 -23.98 -17.82 -13.01
N ARG A 309 -24.55 -18.96 -13.45
CA ARG A 309 -25.49 -19.78 -12.69
C ARG A 309 -24.79 -20.93 -11.95
N GLY A 310 -23.47 -21.04 -12.09
CA GLY A 310 -22.67 -22.10 -11.51
C GLY A 310 -22.67 -23.39 -12.33
N ARG A 311 -23.09 -23.38 -13.60
CA ARG A 311 -23.02 -24.58 -14.46
C ARG A 311 -21.67 -24.68 -15.11
N ILE A 312 -21.07 -25.86 -15.06
CA ILE A 312 -19.83 -26.17 -15.77
C ILE A 312 -20.18 -26.32 -17.25
N VAL A 313 -19.62 -25.45 -18.09
CA VAL A 313 -19.91 -25.40 -19.53
C VAL A 313 -18.79 -25.96 -20.39
N ASN A 314 -17.61 -26.15 -19.82
CA ASN A 314 -16.44 -26.69 -20.52
C ASN A 314 -15.40 -27.19 -19.49
N ALA A 315 -14.85 -28.37 -19.70
CA ALA A 315 -13.64 -28.85 -19.04
C ALA A 315 -12.49 -28.96 -20.06
N ARG A 316 -11.33 -28.37 -19.76
CA ARG A 316 -10.22 -28.23 -20.71
C ARG A 316 -8.85 -28.28 -20.03
N ALA A 317 -7.81 -28.42 -20.85
CA ALA A 317 -6.43 -28.18 -20.42
C ALA A 317 -6.20 -26.68 -20.15
N ALA A 318 -5.22 -26.38 -19.28
CA ALA A 318 -4.88 -25.00 -18.91
C ALA A 318 -4.37 -24.14 -20.08
N GLY A 319 -4.59 -22.83 -20.01
CA GLY A 319 -4.07 -21.85 -20.99
C GLY A 319 -5.14 -21.07 -21.78
N GLY A 320 -6.40 -21.13 -21.37
CA GLY A 320 -7.49 -20.45 -22.06
C GLY A 320 -7.85 -19.07 -21.48
N ALA A 321 -8.68 -18.31 -22.21
CA ALA A 321 -9.26 -17.07 -21.68
C ALA A 321 -10.41 -17.38 -20.70
N VAL A 322 -10.70 -16.43 -19.81
CA VAL A 322 -11.94 -16.44 -19.02
C VAL A 322 -13.04 -15.74 -19.82
N PRO A 323 -14.10 -16.44 -20.25
CA PRO A 323 -15.19 -15.81 -21.00
C PRO A 323 -15.95 -14.78 -20.15
N LYS A 324 -16.55 -13.78 -20.80
CA LYS A 324 -17.40 -12.80 -20.12
C LYS A 324 -18.57 -13.49 -19.41
N GLY A 325 -18.88 -13.07 -18.19
CA GLY A 325 -19.92 -13.66 -17.35
C GLY A 325 -19.61 -15.06 -16.83
N HIS A 326 -18.36 -15.51 -16.94
CA HIS A 326 -17.88 -16.80 -16.45
C HIS A 326 -16.73 -16.61 -15.47
N TYR A 327 -16.42 -17.68 -14.74
CA TYR A 327 -15.15 -17.85 -14.05
C TYR A 327 -14.53 -19.20 -14.43
N VAL A 328 -13.24 -19.33 -14.18
CA VAL A 328 -12.49 -20.56 -14.39
C VAL A 328 -11.88 -21.01 -13.07
N LEU A 329 -12.01 -22.28 -12.74
CA LEU A 329 -11.18 -22.91 -11.71
C LEU A 329 -10.07 -23.68 -12.42
N HIS A 330 -8.83 -23.41 -12.04
CA HIS A 330 -7.64 -24.07 -12.55
C HIS A 330 -6.96 -24.82 -11.41
N GLY A 331 -6.89 -26.14 -11.54
CA GLY A 331 -6.25 -27.02 -10.59
C GLY A 331 -4.95 -27.58 -11.15
N THR A 332 -3.89 -27.53 -10.35
CA THR A 332 -2.61 -28.19 -10.62
C THR A 332 -2.40 -29.38 -9.68
N GLY A 333 -1.67 -30.40 -10.12
CA GLY A 333 -1.40 -31.59 -9.32
C GLY A 333 -2.67 -32.29 -8.85
N THR A 334 -2.76 -32.62 -7.57
CA THR A 334 -3.94 -33.23 -6.94
C THR A 334 -5.23 -32.41 -7.09
N PHE A 335 -5.15 -31.10 -7.33
CA PHE A 335 -6.33 -30.28 -7.61
C PHE A 335 -6.81 -30.41 -9.05
N ALA A 336 -5.96 -30.82 -9.99
CA ALA A 336 -6.41 -31.22 -11.32
C ALA A 336 -7.26 -32.49 -11.20
N ASP A 337 -6.78 -33.48 -10.43
CA ASP A 337 -7.51 -34.73 -10.16
C ASP A 337 -8.85 -34.46 -9.47
N TRP A 338 -8.87 -33.56 -8.48
CA TRP A 338 -10.10 -33.13 -7.82
C TRP A 338 -11.11 -32.52 -8.80
N LEU A 339 -10.66 -31.72 -9.78
CA LEU A 339 -11.54 -31.19 -10.82
C LEU A 339 -12.05 -32.29 -11.75
N TYR A 340 -11.21 -33.25 -12.14
CA TYR A 340 -11.67 -34.40 -12.93
C TYR A 340 -12.73 -35.24 -12.20
N GLU A 341 -12.58 -35.42 -10.88
CA GLU A 341 -13.52 -36.20 -10.07
C GLU A 341 -14.85 -35.47 -9.81
N HIS A 342 -14.83 -34.14 -9.66
CA HIS A 342 -15.97 -33.40 -9.12
C HIS A 342 -16.54 -32.30 -10.03
N ALA A 343 -15.97 -32.06 -11.20
CA ALA A 343 -16.37 -30.98 -12.08
C ALA A 343 -16.69 -31.44 -13.52
N ALA A 344 -17.55 -32.45 -13.64
CA ALA A 344 -18.10 -32.89 -14.92
C ALA A 344 -18.95 -31.80 -15.61
N GLU A 345 -18.86 -31.72 -16.94
CA GLU A 345 -19.67 -30.80 -17.74
C GLU A 345 -21.18 -31.00 -17.51
N GLY A 346 -21.93 -29.91 -17.48
CA GLY A 346 -23.35 -29.89 -17.11
C GLY A 346 -23.59 -29.93 -15.59
N GLY A 347 -22.60 -30.32 -14.80
CA GLY A 347 -22.63 -30.27 -13.33
C GLY A 347 -22.66 -28.85 -12.78
N LEU A 348 -22.89 -28.74 -11.47
CA LEU A 348 -22.84 -27.47 -10.76
C LEU A 348 -21.51 -27.32 -10.02
N MET A 349 -20.92 -26.14 -10.12
CA MET A 349 -19.80 -25.69 -9.32
C MET A 349 -20.15 -24.31 -8.77
N LYS A 350 -20.05 -24.13 -7.45
CA LYS A 350 -20.26 -22.85 -6.78
C LYS A 350 -18.98 -22.40 -6.11
N VAL A 351 -18.73 -21.09 -6.13
CA VAL A 351 -17.63 -20.49 -5.37
C VAL A 351 -18.21 -19.59 -4.29
N SER A 352 -17.84 -19.85 -3.04
CA SER A 352 -18.21 -19.04 -1.88
C SER A 352 -17.01 -18.17 -1.50
N THR A 353 -17.19 -16.85 -1.52
CA THR A 353 -16.15 -15.88 -1.13
C THR A 353 -16.55 -15.17 0.16
N LYS A 354 -15.59 -14.99 1.07
CA LYS A 354 -15.77 -14.21 2.31
C LYS A 354 -14.57 -13.31 2.52
N VAL A 355 -14.84 -12.10 2.98
CA VAL A 355 -13.84 -11.18 3.53
C VAL A 355 -14.22 -10.89 4.97
N VAL A 356 -13.29 -11.10 5.89
CA VAL A 356 -13.49 -10.95 7.33
C VAL A 356 -12.60 -9.84 7.85
N ASP A 357 -13.21 -8.92 8.60
CA ASP A 357 -12.47 -7.98 9.43
C ASP A 357 -12.00 -8.68 10.70
N LEU A 358 -10.68 -8.85 10.83
CA LEU A 358 -10.09 -9.54 11.97
C LEU A 358 -10.14 -8.73 13.27
N ARG A 359 -10.29 -7.41 13.21
CA ARG A 359 -10.45 -6.58 14.42
C ARG A 359 -11.82 -6.77 15.04
N THR A 360 -12.86 -6.86 14.22
CA THR A 360 -14.25 -7.01 14.70
C THR A 360 -14.75 -8.45 14.64
N ARG A 361 -14.01 -9.35 13.98
CA ARG A 361 -14.39 -10.74 13.67
C ARG A 361 -15.73 -10.83 12.93
N ARG A 362 -16.01 -9.88 12.05
CA ARG A 362 -17.26 -9.81 11.28
C ARG A 362 -16.96 -9.89 9.79
N ALA A 363 -17.83 -10.59 9.07
CA ALA A 363 -17.81 -10.58 7.62
C ALA A 363 -18.12 -9.16 7.10
N ILE A 364 -17.40 -8.74 6.07
CA ILE A 364 -17.67 -7.50 5.35
C ILE A 364 -18.65 -7.85 4.23
N PRO A 365 -19.86 -7.24 4.20
CA PRO A 365 -20.79 -7.44 3.10
C PRO A 365 -20.17 -7.01 1.77
N LEU A 366 -20.14 -7.94 0.81
CA LEU A 366 -19.64 -7.69 -0.54
C LEU A 366 -20.80 -7.24 -1.43
N THR A 367 -20.98 -5.93 -1.54
CA THR A 367 -22.03 -5.28 -2.33
C THR A 367 -21.40 -4.51 -3.50
N PRO A 368 -22.16 -4.07 -4.51
CA PRO A 368 -21.63 -3.21 -5.57
C PRO A 368 -20.96 -1.91 -5.11
N GLN A 369 -21.16 -1.51 -3.85
CA GLN A 369 -20.55 -0.31 -3.23
C GLN A 369 -19.36 -0.65 -2.32
N THR A 370 -18.97 -1.92 -2.24
CA THR A 370 -17.86 -2.41 -1.42
C THR A 370 -16.59 -2.44 -2.24
N TYR A 371 -15.56 -1.75 -1.75
CA TYR A 371 -14.21 -1.80 -2.30
C TYR A 371 -13.23 -2.11 -1.18
N VAL A 372 -12.20 -2.90 -1.48
CA VAL A 372 -11.13 -3.24 -0.55
C VAL A 372 -9.82 -3.18 -1.31
N MET A 373 -8.82 -2.55 -0.71
CA MET A 373 -7.46 -2.49 -1.25
C MET A 373 -6.47 -2.84 -0.14
N GLY A 374 -5.87 -4.01 -0.28
CA GLY A 374 -4.73 -4.51 0.49
C GLY A 374 -3.41 -4.15 -0.18
N GLY A 375 -2.36 -4.93 0.11
CA GLY A 375 -1.04 -4.71 -0.47
C GLY A 375 -0.35 -3.46 0.08
N GLY A 376 -0.36 -3.27 1.39
CA GLY A 376 0.29 -2.12 2.01
C GLY A 376 0.76 -2.40 3.43
N VAL A 377 1.58 -1.51 3.98
CA VAL A 377 2.12 -1.63 5.34
C VAL A 377 1.31 -0.78 6.31
N GLY A 378 0.76 -1.37 7.37
CA GLY A 378 0.10 -0.59 8.43
C GLY A 378 1.06 0.42 9.07
N LEU A 379 0.64 1.66 9.29
CA LEU A 379 1.50 2.75 9.82
C LEU A 379 1.02 3.30 11.17
N VAL A 380 -0.27 3.61 11.26
CA VAL A 380 -0.88 4.25 12.43
C VAL A 380 -2.10 3.45 12.85
N ARG A 381 -2.20 3.13 14.14
CA ARG A 381 -3.37 2.49 14.75
C ARG A 381 -3.81 3.28 15.95
N ASN A 382 -5.10 3.62 15.98
CA ASN A 382 -5.70 4.42 17.04
C ASN A 382 -4.93 5.73 17.35
N GLY A 383 -4.36 6.37 16.33
CA GLY A 383 -3.64 7.64 16.43
C GLY A 383 -2.22 7.50 16.99
N ARG A 384 -1.73 6.27 17.16
CA ARG A 384 -0.35 5.97 17.57
C ARG A 384 0.37 5.28 16.43
N VAL A 385 1.66 5.58 16.27
CA VAL A 385 2.52 4.86 15.32
C VAL A 385 2.54 3.39 15.72
N ARG A 386 2.22 2.51 14.78
CA ARG A 386 2.25 1.05 14.91
C ARG A 386 2.46 0.46 13.53
N ILE A 387 3.73 0.27 13.19
CA ILE A 387 4.12 -0.24 11.87
C ILE A 387 4.01 -1.77 11.87
N THR A 388 3.40 -2.38 10.84
CA THR A 388 3.21 -3.85 10.73
C THR A 388 3.99 -4.46 9.56
N ALA A 389 5.22 -4.00 9.36
CA ALA A 389 6.00 -4.35 8.18
C ALA A 389 6.40 -5.84 8.12
N GLY A 390 6.41 -6.56 9.25
CA GLY A 390 6.73 -7.99 9.29
C GLY A 390 5.70 -8.84 8.55
N ALA A 391 4.43 -8.72 8.91
CA ALA A 391 3.32 -9.43 8.29
C ALA A 391 3.20 -9.11 6.77
N ASP A 392 3.59 -7.90 6.39
CA ASP A 392 3.55 -7.43 5.01
C ASP A 392 4.80 -7.81 4.19
N GLY A 393 5.81 -8.46 4.80
CA GLY A 393 7.05 -8.86 4.10
C GLY A 393 8.01 -7.70 3.80
N HIS A 394 7.88 -6.59 4.52
CA HIS A 394 8.60 -5.34 4.30
C HIS A 394 9.46 -4.92 5.50
N ALA A 395 9.72 -5.81 6.47
CA ALA A 395 10.66 -5.59 7.56
C ALA A 395 12.12 -5.75 7.08
N SER A 396 12.59 -4.83 6.23
CA SER A 396 13.96 -4.79 5.70
C SER A 396 14.61 -3.41 5.86
N VAL A 397 15.94 -3.32 5.85
CA VAL A 397 16.67 -2.03 5.82
C VAL A 397 16.15 -1.12 4.71
N ASN A 398 15.98 -1.66 3.50
CA ASN A 398 15.53 -0.88 2.36
C ASN A 398 14.11 -0.33 2.52
N MET A 399 13.20 -1.08 3.15
CA MET A 399 11.82 -0.62 3.30
C MET A 399 11.60 0.23 4.56
N MET A 400 12.27 -0.12 5.67
CA MET A 400 12.05 0.50 6.98
C MET A 400 12.95 1.71 7.24
N LEU A 401 14.25 1.59 6.93
CA LEU A 401 15.26 2.62 7.23
C LEU A 401 15.41 3.61 6.09
N ARG A 402 15.61 3.11 4.86
CA ARG A 402 15.88 3.96 3.69
C ARG A 402 14.69 4.85 3.33
N ARG A 403 14.99 6.04 2.83
CA ARG A 403 13.97 6.95 2.29
C ARG A 403 13.65 6.60 0.85
N HIS A 404 12.36 6.58 0.55
CA HIS A 404 11.82 6.37 -0.79
C HIS A 404 10.65 7.32 -1.04
N PRO A 405 10.27 7.53 -2.31
CA PRO A 405 8.93 8.01 -2.61
C PRO A 405 7.89 7.12 -1.92
N ARG A 406 6.87 7.72 -1.33
CA ARG A 406 5.80 7.00 -0.60
C ARG A 406 4.44 7.46 -1.04
N THR A 407 3.51 6.51 -1.07
CA THR A 407 2.07 6.78 -1.17
C THR A 407 1.42 6.28 0.11
N MET A 408 0.64 7.13 0.78
CA MET A 408 0.02 6.79 2.06
C MET A 408 -1.45 7.19 2.05
N VAL A 409 -2.26 6.41 2.77
CA VAL A 409 -3.67 6.67 2.96
C VAL A 409 -4.01 6.62 4.44
N GLY A 410 -4.79 7.60 4.89
CA GLY A 410 -5.21 7.74 6.28
C GLY A 410 -6.69 8.00 6.41
N VAL A 411 -7.24 7.58 7.55
CA VAL A 411 -8.62 7.89 7.97
C VAL A 411 -8.57 8.65 9.28
N THR A 412 -9.21 9.81 9.33
CA THR A 412 -9.29 10.66 10.52
C THR A 412 -10.29 10.11 11.54
N LYS A 413 -10.32 10.68 12.75
CA LYS A 413 -11.32 10.33 13.77
C LYS A 413 -12.76 10.62 13.29
N SER A 414 -12.95 11.65 12.46
CA SER A 414 -14.25 12.02 11.87
C SER A 414 -14.61 11.22 10.61
N GLY A 415 -13.78 10.26 10.20
CA GLY A 415 -14.03 9.40 9.04
C GLY A 415 -13.64 10.02 7.69
N GLY A 416 -12.94 11.15 7.69
CA GLY A 416 -12.41 11.75 6.47
C GLY A 416 -11.15 11.04 5.98
N LEU A 417 -10.91 11.13 4.67
CA LEU A 417 -9.82 10.45 3.98
C LEU A 417 -8.65 11.42 3.76
N ILE A 418 -7.43 10.92 3.95
CA ILE A 418 -6.19 11.63 3.65
C ILE A 418 -5.41 10.79 2.64
N LEU A 419 -5.08 11.35 1.48
CA LEU A 419 -4.17 10.75 0.50
C LEU A 419 -2.89 11.57 0.47
N VAL A 420 -1.74 10.91 0.53
CA VAL A 420 -0.44 11.58 0.55
C VAL A 420 0.50 10.92 -0.44
N THR A 421 1.18 11.73 -1.25
CA THR A 421 2.41 11.31 -1.92
C THR A 421 3.58 12.14 -1.40
N VAL A 422 4.71 11.47 -1.15
CA VAL A 422 5.99 12.10 -0.86
C VAL A 422 6.91 11.74 -2.02
N ASP A 423 7.42 12.72 -2.74
CA ASP A 423 8.39 12.46 -3.80
C ASP A 423 9.74 12.09 -3.18
N GLY A 424 10.59 11.36 -3.91
CA GLY A 424 11.88 10.89 -3.41
C GLY A 424 12.77 10.39 -4.53
N ARG A 425 13.98 9.90 -4.20
CA ARG A 425 15.01 9.53 -5.19
C ARG A 425 15.30 10.66 -6.18
N ASN A 426 15.16 11.89 -5.71
CA ASN A 426 15.42 13.09 -6.49
C ASN A 426 16.34 14.01 -5.67
N PRO A 427 17.65 13.70 -5.64
CA PRO A 427 18.63 14.41 -4.83
C PRO A 427 18.55 15.92 -5.03
N GLY A 428 18.58 16.69 -3.94
CA GLY A 428 18.42 18.15 -3.97
C GLY A 428 16.98 18.66 -3.99
N VAL A 429 15.99 17.82 -4.34
CA VAL A 429 14.59 18.25 -4.54
C VAL A 429 13.63 17.59 -3.56
N SER A 430 13.74 16.27 -3.36
CA SER A 430 13.02 15.58 -2.30
C SER A 430 13.74 14.29 -1.90
N VAL A 431 13.95 14.11 -0.59
CA VAL A 431 14.62 12.93 -0.02
C VAL A 431 13.69 11.73 0.13
N GLY A 432 12.37 11.93 0.05
CA GLY A 432 11.39 10.88 0.35
C GLY A 432 11.20 10.66 1.85
N ALA A 433 10.66 9.51 2.22
CA ALA A 433 10.45 9.16 3.62
C ALA A 433 10.80 7.68 3.89
N SER A 434 11.36 7.41 5.06
CA SER A 434 11.42 6.07 5.64
C SER A 434 10.02 5.62 6.09
N MET A 435 9.85 4.34 6.45
CA MET A 435 8.56 3.86 6.94
C MET A 435 8.16 4.53 8.27
N VAL A 436 9.16 4.83 9.11
CA VAL A 436 8.96 5.52 10.40
C VAL A 436 8.53 6.97 10.16
N GLU A 437 9.21 7.67 9.25
CA GLU A 437 8.89 9.05 8.88
C GLU A 437 7.50 9.14 8.23
N ALA A 438 7.14 8.18 7.37
CA ALA A 438 5.80 8.04 6.80
C ALA A 438 4.72 7.94 7.89
N ALA A 439 4.92 7.11 8.90
CA ALA A 439 3.98 6.99 10.03
C ALA A 439 3.87 8.28 10.86
N GLN A 440 4.99 8.98 11.06
CA GLN A 440 5.03 10.28 11.76
C GLN A 440 4.25 11.36 10.98
N VAL A 441 4.44 11.44 9.66
CA VAL A 441 3.70 12.35 8.78
C VAL A 441 2.20 12.08 8.82
N MET A 442 1.78 10.82 8.69
CA MET A 442 0.35 10.48 8.72
C MET A 442 -0.29 10.79 10.09
N ARG A 443 0.42 10.52 11.19
CA ARG A 443 -0.03 10.90 12.53
C ARG A 443 -0.13 12.43 12.66
N TRP A 444 0.86 13.18 12.18
CA TRP A 444 0.86 14.64 12.20
C TRP A 444 -0.32 15.22 11.41
N LEU A 445 -0.64 14.67 10.24
CA LEU A 445 -1.81 15.01 9.43
C LEU A 445 -3.16 14.65 10.09
N GLY A 446 -3.17 14.04 11.28
CA GLY A 446 -4.37 13.72 12.04
C GLY A 446 -4.99 12.36 11.69
N ALA A 447 -4.26 11.48 11.02
CA ALA A 447 -4.75 10.12 10.75
C ALA A 447 -4.91 9.33 12.06
N LYS A 448 -6.11 8.79 12.29
CA LYS A 448 -6.38 7.84 13.38
C LYS A 448 -5.97 6.42 12.99
N GLN A 449 -6.11 6.10 11.71
CA GLN A 449 -5.58 4.89 11.08
C GLN A 449 -4.83 5.31 9.82
N ALA A 450 -3.72 4.65 9.50
CA ALA A 450 -3.00 4.90 8.25
C ALA A 450 -2.30 3.64 7.73
N ILE A 451 -2.17 3.55 6.41
CA ILE A 451 -1.50 2.49 5.66
C ILE A 451 -0.60 3.12 4.60
N ASN A 452 0.56 2.52 4.37
CA ASN A 452 1.46 2.83 3.27
C ASN A 452 1.14 1.90 2.09
N PHE A 453 0.91 2.48 0.92
CA PHE A 453 0.74 1.79 -0.36
C PHE A 453 2.07 1.64 -1.11
N ASP A 454 2.04 1.06 -2.32
CA ASP A 454 3.27 0.89 -3.09
C ASP A 454 3.97 2.24 -3.32
N GLY A 455 5.30 2.23 -3.25
CA GLY A 455 6.14 3.41 -3.24
C GLY A 455 7.11 3.45 -4.41
N GLY A 456 8.20 4.19 -4.24
CA GLY A 456 9.22 4.30 -5.28
C GLY A 456 8.65 4.88 -6.58
N GLY A 457 9.00 4.28 -7.72
CA GLY A 457 8.50 4.75 -9.02
C GLY A 457 6.99 4.60 -9.22
N SER A 458 6.32 3.83 -8.36
CA SER A 458 4.86 3.67 -8.40
C SER A 458 4.13 4.89 -7.79
N THR A 459 4.81 5.70 -6.97
CA THR A 459 4.21 6.87 -6.31
C THR A 459 3.73 7.91 -7.33
N ALA A 460 2.42 8.00 -7.46
CA ALA A 460 1.75 8.96 -8.32
C ALA A 460 0.47 9.48 -7.67
N MET A 461 0.24 10.79 -7.77
CA MET A 461 -1.03 11.43 -7.47
C MET A 461 -1.55 12.16 -8.71
N VAL A 462 -2.84 12.00 -9.00
CA VAL A 462 -3.50 12.67 -10.12
C VAL A 462 -4.64 13.55 -9.66
N ILE A 463 -4.88 14.63 -10.39
CA ILE A 463 -6.08 15.47 -10.29
C ILE A 463 -6.74 15.54 -11.66
N ARG A 464 -8.01 15.13 -11.75
CA ARG A 464 -8.82 15.03 -12.98
C ARG A 464 -8.22 14.20 -14.13
N ASN A 465 -7.13 13.45 -13.89
CA ASN A 465 -6.28 12.66 -14.82
C ASN A 465 -4.84 13.17 -15.05
N LYS A 466 -4.43 14.31 -14.47
CA LYS A 466 -3.06 14.83 -14.62
C LYS A 466 -2.23 14.49 -13.40
N VAL A 467 -1.04 13.91 -13.61
CA VAL A 467 -0.06 13.68 -12.54
C VAL A 467 0.42 15.04 -11.99
N ILE A 468 0.43 15.18 -10.66
CA ILE A 468 0.74 16.45 -9.98
C ILE A 468 1.98 16.38 -9.07
N ASN A 469 2.50 15.19 -8.82
CA ASN A 469 3.78 14.97 -8.16
C ASN A 469 4.87 14.65 -9.21
N ARG A 470 6.09 14.34 -8.78
CA ARG A 470 7.21 13.99 -9.64
C ARG A 470 7.58 12.51 -9.50
N PRO A 471 7.05 11.63 -10.37
CA PRO A 471 7.42 10.22 -10.37
C PRO A 471 8.94 10.01 -10.45
N SER A 472 9.48 9.11 -9.62
CA SER A 472 10.93 8.93 -9.50
C SER A 472 11.58 8.26 -10.72
N ASP A 473 10.79 7.60 -11.57
CA ASP A 473 11.29 6.96 -12.80
C ASP A 473 11.42 7.95 -13.97
N GLY A 474 11.23 9.26 -13.72
CA GLY A 474 11.19 10.31 -14.74
C GLY A 474 9.86 10.37 -15.53
N ARG A 475 9.01 9.36 -15.36
CA ARG A 475 7.65 9.26 -15.91
C ARG A 475 6.75 8.49 -14.97
N GLU A 476 5.45 8.63 -15.14
CA GLU A 476 4.46 7.82 -14.42
C GLU A 476 4.63 6.33 -14.78
N ARG A 477 4.71 5.48 -13.76
CA ARG A 477 4.82 4.03 -13.90
C ARG A 477 3.43 3.41 -14.04
N THR A 478 3.34 2.32 -14.81
CA THR A 478 2.16 1.45 -14.79
C THR A 478 2.17 0.56 -13.55
N VAL A 479 1.05 0.52 -12.83
CA VAL A 479 0.85 -0.19 -11.56
C VAL A 479 -0.37 -1.12 -11.63
N GLY A 480 -0.53 -2.01 -10.65
CA GLY A 480 -1.63 -2.99 -10.61
C GLY A 480 -2.99 -2.39 -10.26
N ASP A 481 -3.02 -1.40 -9.35
CA ASP A 481 -4.29 -0.80 -8.91
C ASP A 481 -4.14 0.66 -8.44
N GLY A 482 -5.28 1.31 -8.21
CA GLY A 482 -5.36 2.69 -7.74
C GLY A 482 -6.59 2.99 -6.89
N LEU A 483 -6.48 4.01 -6.04
CA LEU A 483 -7.55 4.53 -5.20
C LEU A 483 -7.96 5.91 -5.70
N PHE A 484 -9.28 6.13 -5.81
CA PHE A 484 -9.82 7.30 -6.48
C PHE A 484 -11.01 7.90 -5.75
N ILE A 485 -11.09 9.23 -5.82
CA ILE A 485 -12.21 10.05 -5.36
C ILE A 485 -13.05 10.40 -6.58
N VAL A 486 -14.33 10.05 -6.56
CA VAL A 486 -15.28 10.29 -7.65
C VAL A 486 -16.41 11.21 -7.18
N PRO A 487 -16.92 12.12 -8.04
CA PRO A 487 -18.01 13.05 -7.71
C PRO A 487 -19.30 12.41 -7.23
#